data_AF-A0A9D5IK96-F1
#
_entry.id   AF-A0A9D5IK96-F1
#
_cell.length_a   1.000
_cell.length_b   1.000
_cell.length_c   1.000
_cell.angle_alpha   90.00
_cell.angle_beta   90.00
_cell.angle_gamma   90.00
#
_symmetry.space_group_name_H-M   'P 1'
#
loop_
_entity.id
_entity.type
_entity.pdbx_description
1 polymer ?
#
loop_
_entity_poly.entity_id
_entity_poly.type
_entity_poly.pdbx_seq_one_letter_code
_entity_poly.pdbx_strand_id
1 'polypeptide(L)'
;MEYSKTLSLVLDIAKRFSSRGAGWSQQSTVLAEVATQVPDAQRNLRAQQLILTCWHDLFRLGQLSWGYNIDNPDAPFFHVPESDVERDRRR
;
A
#
# COMPACT_ATOMS: atom_id res chain seq x y z
N MET A 1 1.42 -14.63 10.95
CA MET A 1 2.50 -13.65 10.69
C MET A 1 2.30 -12.47 11.61
N GLU A 2 3.37 -11.91 12.17
CA GLU A 2 3.32 -10.75 13.08
C GLU A 2 2.91 -9.46 12.33
N TYR A 3 2.24 -8.54 13.03
CA TYR A 3 1.78 -7.26 12.46
C TYR A 3 2.90 -6.47 11.79
N SER A 4 4.06 -6.30 12.46
CA SER A 4 5.17 -5.52 11.93
C SER A 4 5.73 -6.08 10.62
N LYS A 5 5.75 -7.42 10.49
CA LYS A 5 6.17 -8.10 9.26
C LYS A 5 5.15 -7.91 8.14
N THR A 6 3.87 -8.05 8.44
CA THR A 6 2.79 -7.81 7.47
C THR A 6 2.78 -6.35 7.00
N LEU A 7 2.94 -5.39 7.92
CA LEU A 7 3.00 -3.96 7.58
C LEU A 7 4.16 -3.64 6.63
N SER A 8 5.36 -4.17 6.93
CA SER A 8 6.54 -3.98 6.08
C SER A 8 6.33 -4.60 4.70
N LEU A 9 5.77 -5.82 4.64
CA LEU A 9 5.45 -6.49 3.38
C LEU A 9 4.45 -5.70 2.52
N VAL A 10 3.37 -5.19 3.13
CA VAL A 10 2.36 -4.39 2.42
C VAL A 10 2.99 -3.13 1.84
N LEU A 11 3.83 -2.43 2.62
CA LEU A 11 4.51 -1.22 2.17
C LEU A 11 5.48 -1.51 1.01
N ASP A 12 6.27 -2.58 1.11
CA ASP A 12 7.25 -2.95 0.08
C ASP A 12 6.55 -3.27 -1.24
N ILE A 13 5.46 -4.03 -1.21
CA ILE A 13 4.67 -4.35 -2.41
C ILE A 13 4.04 -3.07 -2.98
N ALA A 14 3.46 -2.21 -2.14
CA ALA A 14 2.85 -0.96 -2.57
C ALA A 14 3.87 -0.04 -3.27
N LYS A 15 5.06 0.14 -2.70
CA LYS A 15 6.14 0.94 -3.32
C LYS A 15 6.60 0.36 -4.65
N ARG A 16 6.82 -0.96 -4.69
CA ARG A 16 7.24 -1.67 -5.91
C ARG A 16 6.20 -1.58 -7.02
N PHE A 17 4.92 -1.54 -6.68
CA PHE A 17 3.84 -1.40 -7.65
C PHE A 17 3.69 0.04 -8.11
N SER A 18 3.80 1.00 -7.18
CA SER A 18 3.81 2.43 -7.50
C SER A 18 4.93 2.78 -8.50
N SER A 19 6.13 2.21 -8.33
CA SER A 19 7.24 2.44 -9.27
C SER A 19 7.02 1.86 -10.67
N ARG A 20 6.02 1.01 -10.88
CA ARG A 20 5.63 0.48 -12.21
C ARG A 20 4.60 1.34 -12.93
N GLY A 21 4.01 2.33 -12.24
CA GLY A 21 3.05 3.28 -12.81
C GLY A 21 1.59 2.99 -12.52
N ALA A 22 0.71 3.73 -13.21
CA ALA A 22 -0.72 3.88 -12.88
C ALA A 22 -1.49 2.55 -12.83
N GLY A 23 -1.22 1.64 -13.77
CA GLY A 23 -1.93 0.34 -13.85
C GLY A 23 -1.68 -0.58 -12.65
N TRP A 24 -0.62 -0.34 -11.88
CA TRP A 24 -0.26 -1.13 -10.69
C TRP A 24 -0.60 -0.43 -9.38
N SER A 25 -0.90 0.87 -9.44
CA SER A 25 -1.15 1.72 -8.27
C SER A 25 -2.62 1.67 -7.83
N GLN A 26 -3.17 0.46 -7.74
CA GLN A 26 -4.53 0.19 -7.28
C GLN A 26 -4.52 -0.75 -6.06
N GLN A 27 -5.43 -0.49 -5.12
CA GLN A 27 -5.61 -1.27 -3.90
C GLN A 27 -5.76 -2.77 -4.18
N SER A 28 -6.64 -3.16 -5.09
CA SER A 28 -6.94 -4.57 -5.37
C SER A 28 -5.70 -5.32 -5.86
N THR A 29 -4.89 -4.71 -6.72
CA THR A 29 -3.64 -5.27 -7.24
C THR A 29 -2.64 -5.52 -6.11
N VAL A 30 -2.43 -4.53 -5.24
CA VAL A 30 -1.52 -4.66 -4.09
C VAL A 30 -2.01 -5.72 -3.11
N LEU A 31 -3.29 -5.67 -2.72
CA LEU A 31 -3.85 -6.61 -1.73
C LEU A 31 -3.86 -8.06 -2.25
N ALA A 32 -4.12 -8.28 -3.53
CA ALA A 32 -4.04 -9.61 -4.14
C ALA A 32 -2.61 -10.17 -4.07
N GLU A 33 -1.61 -9.35 -4.37
CA GLU A 33 -0.20 -9.73 -4.27
C GLU A 33 0.25 -9.96 -2.81
N VAL A 34 -0.21 -9.15 -1.86
CA VAL A 34 0.07 -9.40 -0.44
C VAL A 34 -0.53 -10.72 0.01
N ALA A 35 -1.77 -11.02 -0.40
CA ALA A 35 -2.47 -12.24 -0.02
C ALA A 35 -1.84 -13.52 -0.62
N THR A 36 -1.00 -13.43 -1.65
CA THR A 36 -0.23 -14.58 -2.15
C THR A 36 0.99 -14.88 -1.28
N GLN A 37 1.48 -13.88 -0.52
CA GLN A 37 2.69 -13.97 0.29
C GLN A 37 2.41 -14.14 1.80
N VAL A 38 1.21 -13.82 2.26
CA VAL A 38 0.80 -14.03 3.66
C VAL A 38 0.16 -15.41 3.83
N PRO A 39 0.69 -16.28 4.73
CA PRO A 39 0.13 -17.60 4.97
C PRO A 39 -1.36 -17.56 5.34
N ASP A 40 -2.11 -18.48 4.74
CA ASP A 40 -3.56 -18.67 4.94
C ASP A 40 -4.44 -17.46 4.62
N ALA A 41 -3.91 -16.36 4.05
CA ALA A 41 -4.69 -15.16 3.76
C ALA A 41 -5.90 -15.43 2.85
N GLN A 42 -5.82 -16.42 1.96
CA GLN A 42 -6.95 -16.79 1.10
C GLN A 42 -8.10 -17.51 1.83
N ARG A 43 -7.87 -18.07 3.02
CA ARG A 43 -8.85 -18.91 3.74
C ARG A 43 -9.12 -18.46 5.17
N ASN A 44 -8.33 -17.53 5.70
CA ASN A 44 -8.36 -17.11 7.09
C ASN A 44 -8.76 -15.63 7.20
N LEU A 45 -9.96 -15.38 7.71
CA LEU A 45 -10.50 -14.03 7.90
C LEU A 45 -9.60 -13.15 8.78
N ARG A 46 -8.99 -13.71 9.83
CA ARG A 46 -8.10 -12.95 10.73
C ARG A 46 -6.84 -12.49 9.99
N ALA A 47 -6.30 -13.32 9.09
CA ALA A 47 -5.17 -12.94 8.25
C ALA A 47 -5.56 -11.83 7.25
N GLN A 48 -6.75 -11.93 6.64
CA GLN A 48 -7.28 -10.90 5.74
C GLN A 48 -7.47 -9.56 6.47
N GLN A 49 -8.08 -9.58 7.66
CA GLN A 49 -8.29 -8.39 8.48
C GLN A 49 -6.96 -7.77 8.94
N LEU A 50 -5.94 -8.59 9.23
CA LEU A 50 -4.60 -8.08 9.54
C LEU A 50 -3.98 -7.34 8.35
N ILE A 51 -4.10 -7.89 7.14
CA ILE A 51 -3.63 -7.24 5.90
C ILE A 51 -4.35 -5.91 5.70
N LEU A 52 -5.68 -5.89 5.82
CA LEU A 52 -6.49 -4.68 5.67
C LEU A 52 -6.12 -3.62 6.72
N THR A 53 -5.90 -4.03 7.97
CA THR A 53 -5.46 -3.13 9.05
C THR A 53 -4.11 -2.49 8.70
N CYS A 54 -3.13 -3.30 8.28
CA CYS A 54 -1.82 -2.80 7.86
C CYS A 54 -1.94 -1.84 6.67
N TRP A 55 -2.74 -2.18 5.66
CA TRP A 55 -3.00 -1.33 4.51
C TRP A 55 -3.52 0.05 4.93
N HIS A 56 -4.56 0.12 5.76
CA HIS A 56 -5.12 1.37 6.24
C HIS A 56 -4.15 2.17 7.12
N ASP A 57 -3.34 1.50 7.94
CA ASP A 57 -2.31 2.16 8.76
C ASP A 57 -1.27 2.89 7.90
N LEU A 58 -0.91 2.37 6.72
CA LEU A 58 0.03 3.07 5.84
C LEU A 58 -0.49 4.43 5.36
N PHE A 59 -1.80 4.58 5.16
CA PHE A 59 -2.41 5.88 4.84
C PHE A 59 -2.44 6.78 6.07
N ARG A 60 -2.82 6.23 7.22
CA ARG A 60 -2.87 6.97 8.50
C ARG A 60 -1.49 7.51 8.91
N LEU A 61 -0.44 6.76 8.61
CA LEU A 61 0.96 7.12 8.88
C LEU A 61 1.57 8.02 7.79
N GLY A 62 0.83 8.36 6.73
CA GLY A 62 1.32 9.19 5.63
C GLY A 62 2.35 8.49 4.73
N GLN A 63 2.53 7.18 4.84
CA GLN A 63 3.41 6.41 3.97
C GLN A 63 2.80 6.16 2.59
N LEU A 64 1.47 6.14 2.51
CA LEU A 64 0.68 6.10 1.28
C LEU A 64 -0.37 7.22 1.32
N SER A 65 -0.87 7.62 0.17
CA SER A 65 -2.00 8.55 0.04
C SER A 65 -2.94 8.12 -1.08
N TRP A 66 -4.22 8.41 -0.91
CA TRP A 66 -5.23 8.10 -1.94
C TRP A 66 -5.06 8.97 -3.17
N GLY A 67 -5.52 8.45 -4.29
CA GLY A 67 -5.39 9.04 -5.61
C GLY A 67 -4.04 8.75 -6.26
N TYR A 68 -4.02 8.77 -7.59
CA TYR A 68 -2.81 8.64 -8.39
C TYR A 68 -2.54 9.91 -9.22
N ASN A 69 -3.58 10.51 -9.78
CA ASN A 69 -3.52 11.76 -10.54
C ASN A 69 -4.89 12.47 -10.50
N ILE A 70 -5.02 13.61 -11.20
CA ILE A 70 -6.26 14.40 -11.19
C ILE A 70 -7.47 13.66 -11.77
N ASP A 71 -7.24 12.73 -12.70
CA ASP A 71 -8.30 11.90 -13.30
C ASP A 71 -8.68 10.72 -12.38
N ASN A 72 -7.83 10.39 -11.41
CA ASN A 72 -7.98 9.30 -10.47
C ASN A 72 -7.65 9.77 -9.04
N PRO A 73 -8.43 10.70 -8.46
CA PRO A 73 -8.07 11.39 -7.21
C PRO A 73 -8.34 10.57 -5.95
N ASP A 74 -9.15 9.50 -6.06
CA ASP A 74 -9.67 8.75 -4.94
C ASP A 74 -9.29 7.26 -5.00
N ALA A 75 -9.71 6.52 -3.97
CA ALA A 75 -9.71 5.06 -4.00
C ALA A 75 -10.42 4.53 -5.27
N PRO A 76 -9.93 3.43 -5.86
CA PRO A 76 -8.93 2.49 -5.32
C PRO A 76 -7.48 2.89 -5.63
N PHE A 77 -7.23 4.05 -6.22
CA PHE A 77 -5.89 4.46 -6.63
C PHE A 77 -5.09 5.05 -5.46
N PHE A 78 -3.78 4.88 -5.48
CA PHE A 78 -2.89 5.44 -4.46
C PHE A 78 -1.58 5.94 -5.07
N HIS A 79 -0.86 6.74 -4.31
CA HIS A 79 0.52 7.12 -4.61
C HIS A 79 1.37 7.05 -3.33
N VAL A 80 2.70 7.07 -3.52
CA VAL A 80 3.66 7.22 -2.44
C VAL A 80 4.04 8.70 -2.38
N PRO A 81 3.69 9.43 -1.31
CA PRO A 81 4.12 10.82 -1.16
C PRO A 81 5.65 10.90 -1.12
N GLU A 82 6.20 11.96 -1.71
CA GLU A 82 7.60 12.32 -1.49
C GLU A 82 7.81 12.60 0.01
N SER A 83 8.98 12.29 0.57
CA SER A 83 9.24 12.64 1.97
C SER A 83 9.46 14.15 2.12
N ASP A 84 9.20 14.70 3.31
CA ASP A 84 9.44 16.13 3.55
C ASP A 84 10.91 16.52 3.31
N VAL A 85 11.84 15.63 3.68
CA VAL A 85 13.27 15.81 3.42
C VAL A 85 13.58 15.88 1.92
N GLU A 86 12.95 15.04 1.10
CA GLU A 86 13.12 15.05 -0.35
C GLU A 86 12.46 16.29 -0.98
N ARG A 87 11.29 16.71 -0.49
CA ARG A 87 10.61 17.94 -0.92
C ARG A 87 11.45 19.17 -0.65
N ASP A 88 12.04 19.27 0.54
CA ASP A 88 12.84 20.43 0.94
C ASP A 88 14.17 20.52 0.18
N ARG A 89 14.74 19.38 -0.23
CA ARG A 89 15.96 19.34 -1.07
C ARG A 89 15.74 19.84 -2.50
N ARG A 90 14.50 19.86 -2.99
CA ARG A 90 14.16 20.28 -4.37
C ARG A 90 13.71 21.73 -4.46
N ARG A 91 13.58 22.44 -3.35
CA ARG A 91 13.24 23.87 -3.28
C ARG A 91 14.52 24.71 -3.24
#